data_AF-C0W250-F1
#
_entry.id   AF-C0W250-F1
#
_cell.length_a   1.000
_cell.length_b   1.000
_cell.length_c   1.000
_cell.angle_alpha   90.00
_cell.angle_beta   90.00
_cell.angle_gamma   90.00
#
_symmetry.space_group_name_H-M   'P 1'
#
loop_
_entity.id
_entity.type
_entity.pdbx_description
1 polymer ?
#
loop_
_entity_poly.entity_id
_entity_poly.type
_entity_poly.pdbx_seq_one_letter_code
_entity_poly.pdbx_strand_id
1 'polypeptide(L)'
;MDITSKLITAGAVAAAGFVADKIVDKGWVMVTGRPAPSKEEEDTAALVEVLVFAAISGAVVALTRRYALRGTNKFIAKREARALQA
;
A
#
# COMPACT_ATOMS: atom_id res chain seq x y z
N MET A 1 -14.16 -14.35 -16.55
CA MET A 1 -13.98 -14.20 -15.10
C MET A 1 -15.23 -14.73 -14.42
N ASP A 2 -15.09 -15.84 -13.71
CA ASP A 2 -16.21 -16.58 -13.15
C ASP A 2 -16.71 -15.91 -11.85
N ILE A 3 -18.00 -16.06 -11.56
CA ILE A 3 -18.69 -15.44 -10.42
C ILE A 3 -18.00 -15.78 -9.09
N THR A 4 -17.51 -17.01 -8.94
CA THR A 4 -16.75 -17.45 -7.76
C THR A 4 -15.51 -16.59 -7.52
N SER A 5 -14.73 -16.32 -8.57
CA SER A 5 -13.54 -15.47 -8.46
C SER A 5 -13.89 -14.03 -8.11
N LYS A 6 -15.03 -13.52 -8.60
CA LYS A 6 -15.53 -12.19 -8.24
C LYS A 6 -15.93 -12.12 -6.76
N LEU A 7 -16.61 -13.14 -6.25
CA LEU A 7 -17.02 -13.20 -4.84
C LEU A 7 -15.83 -13.28 -3.90
N ILE A 8 -14.83 -14.12 -4.22
CA ILE A 8 -13.61 -14.22 -3.43
C ILE A 8 -12.87 -12.88 -3.44
N THR A 9 -12.72 -12.25 -4.61
CA THR A 9 -12.04 -10.95 -4.74
C THR A 9 -12.79 -9.86 -3.98
N ALA A 10 -14.12 -9.80 -4.12
CA ALA A 10 -14.94 -8.83 -3.40
C ALA A 10 -14.85 -9.03 -1.88
N GLY A 11 -14.92 -10.28 -1.41
CA GLY A 11 -14.75 -10.61 0.01
C GLY A 11 -13.38 -10.23 0.54
N ALA A 12 -12.31 -10.46 -0.24
CA ALA A 12 -10.96 -10.07 0.12
C ALA A 12 -10.81 -8.55 0.20
N VAL A 13 -11.36 -7.79 -0.76
CA VAL A 13 -11.35 -6.32 -0.74
C VAL A 13 -12.14 -5.79 0.46
N ALA A 14 -13.31 -6.37 0.76
CA ALA A 14 -14.10 -5.96 1.91
C ALA A 14 -13.37 -6.22 3.23
N ALA A 15 -12.76 -7.39 3.39
CA ALA A 15 -11.95 -7.72 4.57
C ALA A 15 -10.73 -6.80 4.69
N ALA A 16 -10.05 -6.52 3.58
CA ALA A 16 -8.93 -5.58 3.54
C ALA A 16 -9.37 -4.17 3.92
N GLY A 17 -10.53 -3.71 3.44
CA GLY A 17 -11.13 -2.43 3.81
C GLY A 17 -11.37 -2.34 5.32
N PHE A 18 -11.98 -3.37 5.92
CA PHE A 18 -12.22 -3.42 7.37
C PHE A 18 -10.92 -3.35 8.20
N VAL A 19 -9.88 -4.07 7.78
CA VAL A 19 -8.58 -4.05 8.46
C VAL A 19 -7.90 -2.69 8.26
N ALA A 20 -7.94 -2.13 7.05
CA ALA A 20 -7.38 -0.82 6.76
C ALA A 20 -8.01 0.27 7.63
N ASP A 21 -9.33 0.27 7.77
CA ASP A 21 -10.08 1.23 8.60
C ASP A 21 -9.57 1.22 10.05
N LYS A 22 -9.42 0.02 10.64
CA LYS A 22 -8.88 -0.14 12.00
C LYS A 22 -7.44 0.33 12.14
N ILE A 23 -6.62 0.12 11.12
CA ILE A 23 -5.22 0.55 11.13
C ILE A 23 -5.14 2.08 11.05
N VAL A 24 -5.95 2.69 10.18
CA VAL A 24 -6.00 4.15 10.01
C VAL A 24 -6.50 4.81 11.29
N ASP A 25 -7.62 4.35 11.85
CA ASP A 25 -8.16 4.89 13.11
C ASP A 25 -7.15 4.85 14.25
N LYS A 26 -6.53 3.68 14.46
CA LYS A 26 -5.54 3.51 15.53
C LYS A 26 -4.26 4.30 15.27
N GLY A 27 -3.79 4.32 14.03
CA GLY A 27 -2.62 5.10 13.63
C GLY A 27 -2.85 6.59 13.83
N TRP A 28 -4.05 7.07 13.54
CA TRP A 28 -4.40 8.48 13.68
C TRP A 28 -4.41 8.93 15.14
N VAL A 29 -5.09 8.17 16.01
CA VAL A 29 -5.12 8.44 17.45
C VAL A 29 -3.71 8.36 18.04
N MET A 30 -2.89 7.41 17.58
CA MET A 30 -1.52 7.26 18.06
C MET A 30 -0.61 8.45 17.72
N VAL A 31 -0.75 9.04 16.53
CA VAL A 31 0.09 10.15 16.08
C VAL A 31 -0.43 11.50 16.56
N THR A 32 -1.75 11.71 16.52
CA THR A 32 -2.37 13.03 16.78
C THR A 32 -2.98 13.16 18.17
N GLY A 33 -3.20 12.04 18.87
CA GLY A 33 -3.88 12.01 20.17
C GLY A 33 -5.38 12.35 20.10
N ARG A 34 -5.95 12.53 18.90
CA ARG A 34 -7.34 12.94 18.66
C ARG A 34 -8.02 11.99 17.66
N PRO A 35 -9.35 11.86 17.69
CA PRO A 35 -10.08 11.09 16.67
C PRO A 35 -9.85 11.71 15.27
N ALA A 36 -9.93 10.87 14.23
CA ALA A 36 -9.72 11.31 12.85
C ALA A 36 -10.70 12.42 12.45
N PRO A 37 -10.24 13.50 11.78
CA PRO A 37 -11.10 14.59 11.35
C PRO A 37 -12.24 14.04 10.50
N SER A 38 -13.48 14.31 10.92
CA SER A 38 -14.65 14.13 10.07
C SER A 38 -14.64 15.21 8.98
N LYS A 39 -15.32 14.93 7.87
CA LYS A 39 -15.37 15.75 6.65
C LYS A 39 -15.91 17.18 6.82
N GLU A 40 -16.20 17.60 8.04
CA GLU A 40 -16.83 18.89 8.37
C GLU A 40 -15.80 20.05 8.44
N GLU A 41 -14.49 19.75 8.54
CA GLU A 41 -13.41 20.75 8.46
C GLU A 41 -12.71 20.71 7.08
N GLU A 42 -13.45 21.02 6.01
CA GLU A 42 -13.07 20.73 4.61
C GLU A 42 -11.71 21.31 4.18
N ASP A 43 -11.35 22.53 4.57
CA ASP A 43 -10.15 23.20 4.04
C ASP A 43 -8.83 22.58 4.56
N THR A 44 -8.75 22.33 5.87
CA THR A 44 -7.57 21.71 6.48
C THR A 44 -7.54 20.20 6.21
N ALA A 45 -8.72 19.54 6.19
CA ALA A 45 -8.83 18.13 5.87
C ALA A 45 -8.38 17.85 4.43
N ALA A 46 -8.70 18.71 3.46
CA ALA A 46 -8.29 18.54 2.07
C ALA A 46 -6.76 18.58 1.92
N LEU A 47 -6.07 19.52 2.57
CA LEU A 47 -4.60 19.58 2.49
C LEU A 47 -3.95 18.34 3.13
N VAL A 48 -4.48 17.91 4.28
CA VAL A 48 -3.99 16.73 5.00
C VAL A 48 -4.26 15.46 4.19
N GLU A 49 -5.43 15.32 3.56
CA GLU A 49 -5.78 14.20 2.69
C GLU A 49 -4.83 14.10 1.50
N VAL A 50 -4.53 15.22 0.83
CA VAL A 50 -3.57 15.28 -0.27
C VAL A 50 -2.17 14.88 0.21
N LEU A 51 -1.71 15.38 1.36
CA LEU A 51 -0.40 15.04 1.90
C LEU A 51 -0.30 13.57 2.30
N VAL A 52 -1.34 13.02 2.94
CA VAL A 52 -1.41 11.61 3.32
C VAL A 52 -1.42 10.73 2.08
N PHE A 53 -2.24 11.05 1.08
CA PHE A 53 -2.29 10.34 -0.18
C PHE A 53 -0.93 10.36 -0.90
N ALA A 54 -0.27 11.53 -0.95
CA ALA A 54 1.04 11.69 -1.57
C ALA A 54 2.12 10.89 -0.82
N ALA A 55 2.12 10.94 0.51
CA ALA A 55 3.07 10.19 1.34
C ALA A 55 2.90 8.67 1.13
N ILE A 56 1.67 8.16 1.15
CA ILE A 56 1.38 6.74 0.92
C ILE A 56 1.77 6.34 -0.50
N SER A 57 1.38 7.13 -1.50
CA SER A 57 1.71 6.87 -2.92
C SER A 57 3.21 6.85 -3.14
N GLY A 58 3.94 7.84 -2.60
CA GLY A 58 5.39 7.91 -2.64
C GLY A 58 6.04 6.70 -1.97
N ALA A 59 5.55 6.29 -0.80
CA ALA A 59 6.03 5.12 -0.09
C ALA A 59 5.83 3.83 -0.90
N VAL A 60 4.63 3.62 -1.47
CA VAL A 60 4.31 2.45 -2.29
C VAL A 60 5.21 2.38 -3.53
N VAL A 61 5.40 3.51 -4.23
CA VAL A 61 6.28 3.59 -5.40
C VAL A 61 7.73 3.29 -5.01
N ALA A 62 8.22 3.85 -3.91
CA ALA A 62 9.58 3.61 -3.43
C ALA A 62 9.80 2.14 -3.07
N LEU A 63 8.85 1.52 -2.36
CA LEU A 63 8.88 0.10 -2.04
C LEU A 63 8.86 -0.75 -3.30
N THR A 64 7.97 -0.45 -4.24
CA THR A 64 7.86 -1.16 -5.52
C THR A 64 9.19 -1.14 -6.27
N ARG A 65 9.82 0.03 -6.42
CA ARG A 65 11.14 0.17 -7.06
C ARG A 65 12.21 -0.63 -6.33
N ARG A 66 12.24 -0.57 -4.99
CA ARG A 66 13.22 -1.30 -4.19
C ARG A 66 13.08 -2.81 -4.34
N TYR A 67 11.84 -3.32 -4.33
CA TYR A 67 11.57 -4.75 -4.52
C TYR A 67 11.82 -5.20 -5.96
N ALA A 68 11.45 -4.39 -6.95
CA ALA A 68 11.72 -4.66 -8.36
C ALA A 68 13.23 -4.74 -8.63
N LEU A 69 14.01 -3.75 -8.16
CA LEU A 69 15.47 -3.76 -8.33
C LEU A 69 16.14 -4.93 -7.60
N ARG A 70 15.70 -5.26 -6.38
CA ARG A 70 16.18 -6.45 -5.66
C ARG A 70 15.85 -7.75 -6.38
N GLY A 71 14.64 -7.86 -6.93
CA GLY A 71 14.21 -9.01 -7.73
C GLY A 71 15.05 -9.17 -8.99
N THR A 72 15.25 -8.07 -9.74
CA THR A 72 16.05 -8.05 -10.96
C THR A 72 17.51 -8.41 -10.71
N ASN A 73 18.16 -7.84 -9.68
CA ASN A 73 19.55 -8.22 -9.35
C ASN A 73 19.68 -9.70 -9.01
N LYS A 74 18.73 -10.26 -8.26
CA LYS A 74 18.74 -11.69 -7.90
C LYS A 74 18.54 -12.58 -9.12
N PHE A 75 17.75 -12.13 -10.09
CA PHE A 75 17.47 -12.86 -11.33
C PHE A 75 18.64 -12.78 -12.32
N ILE A 76 19.25 -11.60 -12.50
CA ILE A 76 20.43 -11.40 -13.35
C ILE A 76 21.62 -12.18 -12.81
N ALA A 77 21.94 -12.09 -11.52
CA ALA A 77 23.05 -12.84 -10.93
C ALA A 77 22.86 -14.37 -11.07
N LYS A 78 21.61 -14.85 -10.99
CA LYS A 78 21.29 -16.27 -11.23
C LYS A 78 21.49 -16.68 -12.69
N ARG A 79 21.33 -15.76 -13.65
CA ARG A 79 21.56 -16.01 -15.08
C ARG A 79 23.04 -15.97 -15.44
N GLU A 80 23.80 -15.01 -14.90
CA GLU A 80 25.25 -14.91 -15.12
C GLU A 80 25.99 -16.12 -14.54
N ALA A 81 25.62 -16.57 -13.33
CA ALA A 81 26.18 -17.78 -12.73
C ALA A 81 25.90 -19.05 -13.55
N ARG A 82 24.80 -19.08 -14.31
CA ARG A 82 24.45 -20.20 -15.21
C ARG A 82 25.18 -20.12 -16.56
N ALA A 83 25.56 -18.92 -17.01
CA ALA A 83 26.30 -18.70 -18.25
C ALA A 83 27.80 -19.02 -18.13
N LEU A 84 28.36 -18.96 -16.92
CA LEU A 84 29.75 -19.37 -16.62
C LEU A 84 29.91 -20.89 -16.41
N GLN A 85 28.80 -21.62 -16.33
CA GLN A 85 28.77 -23.08 -16.15
C GLN A 85 28.37 -23.83 -17.45
N ALA A 86 28.20 -23.11 -18.56
CA ALA A 86 27.92 -23.63 -19.90
C ALA A 86 29.11 -23.36 -20.82
#